data_AF-A0A4R4DZB3-F1
#
_entry.id   AF-A0A4R4DZB3-F1
#
_cell.length_a   1.000
_cell.length_b   1.000
_cell.length_c   1.000
_cell.angle_alpha   90.00
_cell.angle_beta   90.00
_cell.angle_gamma   90.00
#
_symmetry.space_group_name_H-M   'P 1'
#
loop_
_entity.id
_entity.type
_entity.pdbx_description
1 polymer ?
#
loop_
_entity_poly.entity_id
_entity_poly.type
_entity_poly.pdbx_seq_one_letter_code
_entity_poly.pdbx_strand_id
1 'polypeptide(L)'
;MKKLYALILMLSLTGISQAQHCDLGDLLSFTGYSVSKFDAYIGKKSYHRDYESPHETRSNYNYIEVRKNKKKGEEVVHKLSFLEKPGAPVISYQTTSLDEFNDIRHDLRKKGFISYVAEADPMKPLLYQQENTTVATSVEIRDTLTFYTVKVEKEMLPKIRDIVHAEDLLPLKSHEYLSAVFGPANVVRDVFHYSSNDSNFCSVLFPNSPREVIFIWDDETNFRDVSFLIIGGHLMTNNNLGTSNSISSNEWQSKQGVSVGMKLEELQALNEDKLNFYGWSSEQPGVLTKSNKGKLDFNHLGVVLSCLNCINNPAMEKYTVDSDRAVQEERKVYVSSIVIIPDKEKNKATATR
;
A
#
# COMPACT_ATOMS: atom_id res chain seq x y z
N MET A 1 -27.91 43.51 40.47
CA MET A 1 -26.46 43.40 40.18
C MET A 1 -25.81 42.13 40.75
N LYS A 2 -25.98 41.75 42.03
CA LYS A 2 -25.36 40.52 42.60
C LYS A 2 -25.69 39.21 41.86
N LYS A 3 -26.91 39.06 41.31
CA LYS A 3 -27.32 37.87 40.52
C LYS A 3 -26.66 37.78 39.14
N LEU A 4 -26.25 38.91 38.54
CA LEU A 4 -25.57 38.94 37.24
C LEU A 4 -24.10 38.50 37.38
N TYR A 5 -23.43 38.96 38.44
CA TYR A 5 -22.07 38.54 38.76
C TYR A 5 -21.98 37.05 39.12
N ALA A 6 -22.99 36.49 39.80
CA ALA A 6 -23.05 35.05 40.07
C ALA A 6 -23.23 34.20 38.80
N LEU A 7 -23.99 34.70 37.81
CA LEU A 7 -24.18 34.04 36.52
C LEU A 7 -22.90 34.08 35.66
N ILE A 8 -22.20 35.22 35.65
CA ILE A 8 -20.91 35.37 34.95
C ILE A 8 -19.83 34.52 35.62
N LEU A 9 -19.84 34.43 36.96
CA LEU A 9 -18.92 33.54 37.69
C LEU A 9 -19.22 32.06 37.41
N MET A 10 -20.50 31.66 37.37
CA MET A 10 -20.91 30.31 36.97
C MET A 10 -20.53 29.98 35.52
N LEU A 11 -20.72 30.92 34.57
CA LEU A 11 -20.31 30.74 33.17
C LEU A 11 -18.78 30.67 33.02
N SER A 12 -18.03 31.41 33.85
CA SER A 12 -16.56 31.31 33.91
C SER A 12 -16.06 30.03 34.59
N LEU A 13 -16.83 29.45 35.51
CA LEU A 13 -16.54 28.18 36.18
C LEU A 13 -16.98 26.96 35.35
N THR A 14 -17.96 27.10 34.46
CA THR A 14 -18.23 26.07 33.43
C THR A 14 -17.22 26.11 32.28
N GLY A 15 -16.39 27.16 32.22
CA GLY A 15 -15.22 27.25 31.35
C GLY A 15 -13.98 26.53 31.90
N ILE A 16 -14.11 25.73 32.96
CA ILE A 16 -13.14 24.68 33.26
C ILE A 16 -13.21 23.72 32.08
N SER A 17 -12.28 23.90 31.14
CA SER A 17 -12.01 22.96 30.06
C SER A 17 -12.14 21.56 30.62
N GLN A 18 -13.23 20.88 30.28
CA GLN A 18 -13.14 19.44 30.17
C GLN A 18 -12.07 19.26 29.10
N ALA A 19 -10.86 18.88 29.53
CA ALA A 19 -9.84 18.40 28.63
C ALA A 19 -10.46 17.18 27.95
N GLN A 20 -11.14 17.38 26.82
CA GLN A 20 -11.69 16.30 26.04
C GLN A 20 -10.49 15.43 25.65
N HIS A 21 -10.60 14.13 25.86
CA HIS A 21 -9.57 13.17 25.42
C HIS A 21 -9.36 13.33 23.90
N CYS A 22 -8.25 12.81 23.37
CA CYS A 22 -8.02 12.87 21.93
C CYS A 22 -9.03 11.96 21.22
N ASP A 23 -9.85 12.56 20.36
CA ASP A 23 -10.80 11.83 19.53
C ASP A 23 -10.19 11.52 18.14
N LEU A 24 -10.92 10.80 17.29
CA LEU A 24 -10.45 10.49 15.93
C LEU A 24 -10.16 11.76 15.11
N GLY A 25 -10.94 12.84 15.30
CA GLY A 25 -10.73 14.10 14.59
C GLY A 25 -9.37 14.71 14.92
N ASP A 26 -9.02 14.73 16.19
CA ASP A 26 -7.71 15.15 16.68
C ASP A 26 -6.60 14.32 16.03
N LEU A 27 -6.68 12.98 16.13
CA LEU A 27 -5.64 12.07 15.62
C LEU A 27 -5.38 12.26 14.11
N LEU A 28 -6.44 12.42 13.32
CA LEU A 28 -6.32 12.69 11.89
C LEU A 28 -5.70 14.07 11.63
N SER A 29 -6.07 15.09 12.41
CA SER A 29 -5.54 16.46 12.24
C SER A 29 -4.05 16.57 12.54
N PHE A 30 -3.56 15.75 13.48
CA PHE A 30 -2.16 15.74 13.90
C PHE A 30 -1.20 15.33 12.78
N THR A 31 -1.68 14.57 11.78
CA THR A 31 -0.91 14.26 10.56
C THR A 31 -0.54 15.50 9.73
N GLY A 32 -1.15 16.66 10.00
CA GLY A 32 -0.82 17.94 9.36
C GLY A 32 -0.10 18.94 10.28
N TYR A 33 0.34 18.53 11.46
CA TYR A 33 0.94 19.44 12.44
C TYR A 33 2.47 19.43 12.36
N SER A 34 3.09 20.55 12.70
CA SER A 34 4.49 20.57 13.14
C SER A 34 4.59 20.09 14.58
N VAL A 35 5.77 19.63 15.01
CA VAL A 35 6.03 19.26 16.41
C VAL A 35 5.63 20.38 17.37
N SER A 36 6.00 21.63 17.09
CA SER A 36 5.66 22.78 17.94
C SER A 36 4.15 23.03 18.06
N LYS A 37 3.39 22.85 16.97
CA LYS A 37 1.93 22.99 16.97
C LYS A 37 1.29 21.84 17.74
N PHE A 38 1.82 20.64 17.58
CA PHE A 38 1.38 19.44 18.29
C PHE A 38 1.62 19.57 19.80
N ASP A 39 2.84 19.92 20.23
CA ASP A 39 3.20 20.22 21.62
C ASP A 39 2.24 21.23 22.27
N ALA A 40 1.99 22.35 21.59
CA ALA A 40 1.09 23.39 22.09
C ALA A 40 -0.37 22.94 22.19
N TYR A 41 -0.79 21.99 21.35
CA TYR A 41 -2.14 21.43 21.37
C TYR A 41 -2.34 20.47 22.54
N ILE A 42 -1.47 19.46 22.66
CA ILE A 42 -1.61 18.41 23.68
C ILE A 42 -1.25 18.89 25.08
N GLY A 43 -0.37 19.89 25.21
CA GLY A 43 -0.12 20.55 26.50
C GLY A 43 -1.38 21.21 27.09
N LYS A 44 -2.31 21.69 26.25
CA LYS A 44 -3.61 22.19 26.70
C LYS A 44 -4.58 21.08 27.12
N LYS A 45 -4.31 19.84 26.69
CA LYS A 45 -5.06 18.64 27.05
C LYS A 45 -4.46 17.89 28.24
N SER A 46 -3.54 18.52 28.99
CA SER A 46 -2.87 17.94 30.17
C SER A 46 -1.95 16.76 29.88
N TYR A 47 -1.49 16.60 28.64
CA TYR A 47 -0.42 15.65 28.32
C TYR A 47 0.92 16.21 28.75
N HIS A 48 1.77 15.34 29.30
CA HIS A 48 3.14 15.66 29.67
C HIS A 48 4.12 14.82 28.85
N ARG A 49 5.33 15.33 28.65
CA ARG A 49 6.39 14.62 27.93
C ARG A 49 6.78 13.34 28.68
N ASP A 50 6.77 12.21 27.98
CA ASP A 50 7.26 10.91 28.45
C ASP A 50 8.61 10.63 27.78
N TYR A 51 9.70 10.77 28.52
CA TYR A 51 11.06 10.57 27.99
C TYR A 51 11.50 9.10 27.98
N GLU A 52 10.76 8.22 28.66
CA GLU A 52 11.24 6.90 29.03
C GLU A 52 10.59 5.76 28.23
N SER A 53 9.37 5.92 27.70
CA SER A 53 8.60 4.79 27.18
C SER A 53 7.70 5.08 25.95
N PRO A 54 8.19 4.84 24.71
CA PRO A 54 9.55 4.40 24.34
C PRO A 54 10.60 5.50 24.53
N HIS A 55 11.88 5.14 24.53
CA HIS A 55 12.95 6.14 24.63
C HIS A 55 12.80 7.19 23.52
N GLU A 56 12.74 8.46 23.91
CA GLU A 56 12.60 9.55 22.96
C GLU A 56 13.78 9.52 21.99
N THR A 57 13.49 9.68 20.70
CA THR A 57 14.56 9.86 19.70
C THR A 57 14.43 11.27 19.12
N ARG A 58 15.43 11.71 18.36
CA ARG A 58 15.39 13.04 17.73
C ARG A 58 14.15 13.30 16.86
N SER A 59 13.43 12.26 16.46
CA SER A 59 12.25 12.34 15.60
C SER A 59 11.00 11.71 16.23
N ASN A 60 11.08 11.11 17.42
CA ASN A 60 9.93 10.47 18.06
C ASN A 60 9.69 11.12 19.41
N TYR A 61 8.54 11.79 19.53
CA TYR A 61 8.13 12.61 20.66
C TYR A 61 6.98 11.90 21.39
N ASN A 62 7.19 11.52 22.65
CA ASN A 62 6.20 10.74 23.42
C ASN A 62 5.59 11.57 24.56
N TYR A 63 4.34 11.26 24.86
CA TYR A 63 3.53 11.96 25.83
C TYR A 63 2.63 11.01 26.59
N ILE A 64 2.36 11.34 27.84
CA ILE A 64 1.51 10.57 28.74
C ILE A 64 0.52 11.49 29.46
N GLU A 65 -0.69 10.98 29.64
CA GLU A 65 -1.71 11.53 30.51
C GLU A 65 -2.30 10.38 31.35
N VAL A 66 -2.49 10.60 32.65
CA VAL A 66 -3.14 9.62 33.53
C VAL A 66 -4.36 10.29 34.17
N ARG A 67 -5.54 9.69 33.97
CA ARG A 67 -6.81 10.20 34.50
C ARG A 67 -7.42 9.23 35.49
N LYS A 68 -7.84 9.75 36.64
CA LYS A 68 -8.62 8.99 37.61
C LYS A 68 -10.09 8.96 37.19
N ASN A 69 -10.61 7.78 36.87
CA ASN A 69 -12.03 7.60 36.65
C ASN A 69 -12.77 7.63 37.98
N LYS A 70 -13.36 8.78 38.32
CA LYS A 70 -14.09 9.00 39.57
C LYS A 70 -15.24 7.99 39.83
N LYS A 71 -15.77 7.33 38.78
CA LYS A 71 -16.87 6.37 38.91
C LYS A 71 -16.42 4.93 39.19
N LYS A 72 -15.26 4.52 38.67
CA LYS A 72 -14.74 3.14 38.80
C LYS A 72 -13.54 3.01 39.75
N GLY A 73 -12.93 4.13 40.16
CA GLY A 73 -11.69 4.11 40.94
C GLY A 73 -10.46 3.68 40.14
N GLU A 74 -10.61 3.38 38.86
CA GLU A 74 -9.56 2.94 37.95
C GLU A 74 -8.86 4.14 37.30
N GLU A 75 -7.55 4.00 37.06
CA GLU A 75 -6.76 4.96 36.30
C GLU A 75 -6.82 4.60 34.81
N VAL A 76 -7.21 5.56 33.98
CA VAL A 76 -7.11 5.47 32.53
C VAL A 76 -5.80 6.12 32.13
N VAL A 77 -4.95 5.36 31.44
CA VAL A 77 -3.65 5.82 30.95
C VAL A 77 -3.77 6.07 29.47
N HIS A 78 -3.35 7.26 29.06
CA HIS A 78 -3.28 7.68 27.67
C HIS A 78 -1.83 7.93 27.29
N LYS A 79 -1.41 7.41 26.14
CA LYS A 79 -0.10 7.70 25.55
C LYS A 79 -0.27 8.22 24.14
N LEU A 80 0.55 9.19 23.77
CA LEU A 80 0.64 9.71 22.42
C LEU A 80 2.10 9.69 21.97
N SER A 81 2.33 9.24 20.74
CA SER A 81 3.61 9.35 20.05
C SER A 81 3.42 10.11 18.75
N PHE A 82 4.29 11.07 18.51
CA PHE A 82 4.42 11.83 17.28
C PHE A 82 5.79 11.51 16.68
N LEU A 83 5.78 10.78 15.57
CA LEU A 83 6.99 10.40 14.85
C LEU A 83 7.11 11.25 13.58
N GLU A 84 8.13 12.10 13.51
CA GLU A 84 8.49 12.84 12.30
C GLU A 84 8.95 11.86 11.20
N LYS A 85 8.26 11.90 10.06
CA LYS A 85 8.59 11.16 8.83
C LYS A 85 8.52 12.15 7.65
N PRO A 86 9.35 11.98 6.60
CA PRO A 86 9.18 12.74 5.37
C PRO A 86 7.73 12.68 4.85
N GLY A 87 7.18 13.82 4.46
CA GLY A 87 5.79 13.94 4.01
C GLY A 87 4.83 14.31 5.14
N ALA A 88 4.50 13.37 6.01
CA ALA A 88 3.61 13.60 7.15
C ALA A 88 4.03 12.76 8.37
N PRO A 89 3.85 13.28 9.60
CA PRO A 89 4.13 12.54 10.82
C PRO A 89 3.19 11.34 11.00
N VAL A 90 3.70 10.34 11.70
CA VAL A 90 2.95 9.18 12.16
C VAL A 90 2.48 9.42 13.58
N ILE A 91 1.20 9.21 13.83
CA ILE A 91 0.56 9.48 15.12
C ILE A 91 0.16 8.14 15.74
N SER A 92 0.60 7.86 16.96
CA SER A 92 0.15 6.68 17.70
C SER A 92 -0.50 7.11 19.00
N TYR A 93 -1.74 6.71 19.19
CA TYR A 93 -2.50 6.90 20.42
C TYR A 93 -2.68 5.55 21.10
N GLN A 94 -2.42 5.48 22.40
CA GLN A 94 -2.70 4.31 23.23
C GLN A 94 -3.60 4.71 24.39
N THR A 95 -4.60 3.88 24.69
CA THR A 95 -5.48 4.04 25.84
C THR A 95 -5.66 2.71 26.55
N THR A 96 -5.85 2.73 27.88
CA THR A 96 -6.30 1.53 28.62
C THR A 96 -7.83 1.38 28.63
N SER A 97 -8.57 2.36 28.08
CA SER A 97 -10.03 2.34 28.01
C SER A 97 -10.53 1.64 26.74
N LEU A 98 -11.21 0.50 26.90
CA LEU A 98 -11.86 -0.19 25.79
C LEU A 98 -13.00 0.63 25.16
N ASP A 99 -13.70 1.42 25.98
CA ASP A 99 -14.83 2.25 25.50
C ASP A 99 -14.32 3.33 24.52
N GLU A 100 -13.25 4.05 24.89
CA GLU A 100 -12.64 5.07 24.01
C GLU A 100 -12.11 4.47 22.70
N PHE A 101 -11.51 3.28 22.78
CA PHE A 101 -11.03 2.56 21.60
C PHE A 101 -12.17 2.17 20.66
N ASN A 102 -13.28 1.66 21.21
CA ASN A 102 -14.45 1.29 20.42
C ASN A 102 -15.16 2.51 19.82
N ASP A 103 -15.18 3.65 20.53
CA ASP A 103 -15.70 4.91 20.01
C ASP A 103 -14.90 5.38 18.79
N ILE A 104 -13.56 5.34 18.85
CA ILE A 104 -12.70 5.66 17.70
C ILE A 104 -12.98 4.73 16.51
N ARG A 105 -13.11 3.42 16.75
CA ARG A 105 -13.44 2.44 15.70
C ARG A 105 -14.82 2.67 15.10
N HIS A 106 -15.79 3.09 15.91
CA HIS A 106 -17.09 3.50 15.42
C HIS A 106 -17.00 4.75 14.53
N ASP A 107 -16.26 5.76 14.98
CA ASP A 107 -16.08 7.00 14.24
C ASP A 107 -15.32 6.82 12.91
N LEU A 108 -14.36 5.89 12.85
CA LEU A 108 -13.65 5.54 11.60
C LEU A 108 -14.65 5.10 10.53
N ARG A 109 -15.55 4.19 10.88
CA ARG A 109 -16.60 3.70 9.97
C ARG A 109 -17.56 4.81 9.56
N LYS A 110 -17.98 5.64 10.53
CA LYS A 110 -18.87 6.77 10.27
C LYS A 110 -18.25 7.80 9.31
N LYS A 111 -16.92 7.96 9.35
CA LYS A 111 -16.17 8.84 8.44
C LYS A 111 -15.87 8.20 7.08
N GLY A 112 -16.22 6.93 6.87
CA GLY A 112 -16.05 6.24 5.60
C GLY A 112 -14.71 5.53 5.43
N PHE A 113 -13.97 5.30 6.52
CA PHE A 113 -12.84 4.37 6.48
C PHE A 113 -13.34 2.94 6.30
N ILE A 114 -12.68 2.20 5.41
CA ILE A 114 -13.00 0.81 5.11
C ILE A 114 -12.01 -0.13 5.80
N SER A 115 -12.51 -1.25 6.30
CA SER A 115 -11.72 -2.41 6.73
C SER A 115 -12.15 -3.60 5.88
N TYR A 116 -11.18 -4.32 5.31
CA TYR A 116 -11.46 -5.51 4.50
C TYR A 116 -11.62 -6.79 5.33
N VAL A 117 -11.21 -6.74 6.61
CA VAL A 117 -11.42 -7.81 7.57
C VAL A 117 -12.68 -7.54 8.39
N ALA A 118 -13.49 -8.59 8.58
CA ALA A 118 -14.68 -8.52 9.42
C ALA A 118 -14.31 -8.22 10.89
N GLU A 119 -14.91 -7.18 11.43
CA GLU A 119 -14.65 -6.69 12.78
C GLU A 119 -15.41 -7.49 13.85
N ALA A 120 -15.01 -8.73 14.09
CA ALA A 120 -15.67 -9.55 15.11
C ALA A 120 -15.09 -9.34 16.52
N ASP A 121 -13.78 -9.08 16.62
CA ASP A 121 -13.05 -9.11 17.88
C ASP A 121 -12.21 -7.83 18.07
N PRO A 122 -12.51 -6.98 19.06
CA PRO A 122 -11.70 -5.80 19.39
C PRO A 122 -10.25 -6.08 19.78
N MET A 123 -9.94 -7.33 20.15
CA MET A 123 -8.58 -7.74 20.52
C MET A 123 -7.71 -8.04 19.30
N LYS A 124 -8.31 -8.17 18.10
CA LYS A 124 -7.55 -8.41 16.87
C LYS A 124 -7.14 -7.10 16.22
N PRO A 125 -5.92 -7.02 15.69
CA PRO A 125 -5.50 -5.86 14.93
C PRO A 125 -6.35 -5.73 13.66
N LEU A 126 -6.70 -4.50 13.33
CA LEU A 126 -7.45 -4.17 12.13
C LEU A 126 -6.78 -3.01 11.42
N LEU A 127 -6.95 -2.97 10.11
CA LEU A 127 -6.48 -1.88 9.28
C LEU A 127 -7.67 -1.20 8.63
N TYR A 128 -7.76 0.10 8.86
CA TYR A 128 -8.72 0.98 8.26
C TYR A 128 -8.03 1.85 7.20
N GLN A 129 -8.66 2.03 6.06
CA GLN A 129 -8.11 2.82 4.96
C GLN A 129 -9.14 3.82 4.44
N GLN A 130 -8.67 5.01 4.09
CA GLN A 130 -9.44 6.02 3.36
C GLN A 130 -8.49 6.94 2.60
N GLU A 131 -8.66 7.00 1.28
CA GLU A 131 -7.78 7.78 0.39
C GLU A 131 -6.29 7.47 0.66
N ASN A 132 -5.51 8.48 1.04
CA ASN A 132 -4.08 8.34 1.37
C ASN A 132 -3.81 8.14 2.88
N THR A 133 -4.83 7.86 3.68
CA THR A 133 -4.72 7.73 5.13
C THR A 133 -5.05 6.32 5.57
N THR A 134 -4.22 5.78 6.46
CA THR A 134 -4.42 4.46 7.05
C THR A 134 -4.45 4.58 8.57
N VAL A 135 -5.34 3.83 9.21
CA VAL A 135 -5.43 3.75 10.67
C VAL A 135 -5.34 2.28 11.06
N ALA A 136 -4.21 1.89 11.66
CA ALA A 136 -4.00 0.55 12.17
C ALA A 136 -4.35 0.50 13.66
N THR A 137 -5.08 -0.52 14.06
CA THR A 137 -5.37 -0.79 15.46
C THR A 137 -4.63 -2.03 15.94
N SER A 138 -4.26 -2.06 17.22
CA SER A 138 -3.66 -3.24 17.84
C SER A 138 -3.93 -3.23 19.34
N VAL A 139 -3.79 -4.39 19.96
CA VAL A 139 -3.91 -4.54 21.41
C VAL A 139 -2.66 -5.19 21.96
N GLU A 140 -2.15 -4.63 23.05
CA GLU A 140 -0.96 -5.13 23.72
C GLU A 140 -1.24 -5.25 25.22
N ILE A 141 -0.90 -6.39 25.82
CA ILE A 141 -1.00 -6.59 27.26
C ILE A 141 0.40 -6.37 27.84
N ARG A 142 0.55 -5.33 28.66
CA ARG A 142 1.79 -5.03 29.40
C ARG A 142 1.52 -5.20 30.88
N ASP A 143 2.20 -6.16 31.49
CA ASP A 143 1.97 -6.59 32.87
C ASP A 143 0.51 -6.98 33.12
N THR A 144 -0.26 -6.10 33.78
CA THR A 144 -1.69 -6.29 34.07
C THR A 144 -2.59 -5.32 33.31
N LEU A 145 -2.02 -4.44 32.48
CA LEU A 145 -2.76 -3.41 31.75
C LEU A 145 -2.85 -3.77 30.27
N THR A 146 -4.07 -3.71 29.75
CA THR A 146 -4.32 -3.81 28.31
C THR A 146 -4.26 -2.43 27.69
N PHE A 147 -3.36 -2.24 26.73
CA PHE A 147 -3.24 -1.03 25.91
C PHE A 147 -3.85 -1.28 24.54
N TYR A 148 -4.85 -0.48 24.20
CA TYR A 148 -5.44 -0.40 22.87
C TYR A 148 -4.75 0.72 22.11
N THR A 149 -4.18 0.39 20.94
CA THR A 149 -3.43 1.32 20.11
C THR A 149 -4.19 1.65 18.85
N VAL A 150 -4.14 2.94 18.48
CA VAL A 150 -4.62 3.49 17.20
C VAL A 150 -3.45 4.24 16.58
N LYS A 151 -2.96 3.76 15.45
CA LYS A 151 -1.84 4.32 14.70
C LYS A 151 -2.34 4.91 13.39
N VAL A 152 -2.24 6.23 13.25
CA VAL A 152 -2.63 6.98 12.05
C VAL A 152 -1.40 7.32 11.23
N GLU A 153 -1.45 6.97 9.95
CA GLU A 153 -0.43 7.32 8.96
C GLU A 153 -1.09 7.95 7.74
N LYS A 154 -0.50 9.03 7.24
CA LYS A 154 -0.91 9.69 6.00
C LYS A 154 0.24 9.67 5.02
N GLU A 155 0.03 9.09 3.85
CA GLU A 155 1.07 8.94 2.85
C GLU A 155 1.00 10.08 1.82
N MET A 156 2.16 10.57 1.37
CA MET A 156 2.22 11.56 0.31
C MET A 156 2.22 10.84 -1.05
N LEU A 157 1.06 10.83 -1.71
CA LEU A 157 0.92 10.15 -2.99
C LEU A 157 1.57 10.95 -4.14
N PRO A 158 2.13 10.28 -5.15
CA PRO A 158 2.65 10.93 -6.34
C PRO A 158 1.54 11.69 -7.08
N LYS A 159 1.90 12.81 -7.73
CA LYS A 159 0.95 13.52 -8.59
C LYS A 159 0.88 12.80 -9.93
N ILE A 160 -0.30 12.80 -10.55
CA ILE A 160 -0.53 12.15 -11.85
C ILE A 160 0.50 12.55 -12.91
N ARG A 161 0.89 13.83 -12.96
CA ARG A 161 1.88 14.36 -13.91
C ARG A 161 3.30 13.80 -13.72
N ASP A 162 3.59 13.30 -12.53
CA ASP A 162 4.90 12.75 -12.16
C ASP A 162 4.93 11.21 -12.42
N ILE A 163 3.81 10.61 -12.84
CA ILE A 163 3.69 9.19 -13.20
C ILE A 163 3.80 9.07 -14.72
N VAL A 164 4.99 8.72 -15.21
CA VAL A 164 5.29 8.64 -16.65
C VAL A 164 5.52 7.20 -17.08
N HIS A 165 6.26 6.44 -16.28
CA HIS A 165 6.61 5.06 -16.56
C HIS A 165 5.88 4.09 -15.63
N ALA A 166 5.85 2.81 -16.00
CA ALA A 166 5.20 1.76 -15.23
C ALA A 166 5.74 1.67 -13.79
N GLU A 167 7.04 1.87 -13.60
CA GLU A 167 7.70 1.86 -12.28
C GLU A 167 7.26 3.03 -11.39
N ASP A 168 6.75 4.13 -11.95
CA ASP A 168 6.25 5.27 -11.16
C ASP A 168 4.91 4.95 -10.46
N LEU A 169 4.30 3.80 -10.77
CA LEU A 169 3.11 3.29 -10.09
C LEU A 169 3.45 2.54 -8.79
N LEU A 170 4.68 2.05 -8.62
CA LEU A 170 5.09 1.26 -7.44
C LEU A 170 4.92 1.98 -6.09
N PRO A 171 5.04 3.32 -5.98
CA PRO A 171 4.73 4.02 -4.73
C PRO A 171 3.25 3.93 -4.30
N LEU A 172 2.33 3.52 -5.17
CA LEU A 172 0.92 3.34 -4.87
C LEU A 172 0.69 1.96 -4.22
N LYS A 173 1.07 1.87 -2.94
CA LYS A 173 1.13 0.64 -2.15
C LYS A 173 -0.22 0.08 -1.66
N SER A 174 -1.35 0.57 -2.18
CA SER A 174 -2.68 0.00 -1.88
C SER A 174 -3.71 0.32 -2.95
N HIS A 175 -4.80 -0.47 -2.98
CA HIS A 175 -5.98 -0.20 -3.80
C HIS A 175 -6.56 1.20 -3.56
N GLU A 176 -6.56 1.68 -2.31
CA GLU A 176 -7.07 2.96 -1.90
C GLU A 176 -6.17 4.10 -2.39
N TYR A 177 -4.86 3.89 -2.46
CA TYR A 177 -3.93 4.86 -3.03
C TYR A 177 -4.13 4.99 -4.54
N LEU A 178 -4.37 3.88 -5.24
CA LEU A 178 -4.75 3.89 -6.66
C LEU A 178 -6.05 4.69 -6.85
N SER A 179 -7.06 4.40 -6.04
CA SER A 179 -8.37 5.07 -6.10
C SER A 179 -8.27 6.56 -5.78
N ALA A 180 -7.39 6.96 -4.86
CA ALA A 180 -7.16 8.36 -4.51
C ALA A 180 -6.47 9.15 -5.63
N VAL A 181 -5.52 8.53 -6.35
CA VAL A 181 -4.76 9.19 -7.42
C VAL A 181 -5.53 9.20 -8.75
N PHE A 182 -6.11 8.07 -9.14
CA PHE A 182 -6.74 7.91 -10.44
C PHE A 182 -8.27 8.00 -10.42
N GLY A 183 -8.87 8.07 -9.24
CA GLY A 183 -10.31 8.07 -9.05
C GLY A 183 -10.88 6.63 -8.96
N PRO A 184 -11.86 6.39 -8.08
CA PRO A 184 -12.39 5.04 -7.83
C PRO A 184 -13.07 4.40 -9.04
N ALA A 185 -13.55 5.19 -10.01
CA ALA A 185 -14.15 4.67 -11.25
C ALA A 185 -13.12 3.99 -12.17
N ASN A 186 -11.83 4.26 -11.97
CA ASN A 186 -10.75 3.74 -12.80
C ASN A 186 -10.01 2.56 -12.15
N VAL A 187 -10.44 2.10 -10.96
CA VAL A 187 -9.75 1.05 -10.21
C VAL A 187 -10.76 0.01 -9.75
N VAL A 188 -10.49 -1.26 -10.06
CA VAL A 188 -11.39 -2.37 -9.73
C VAL A 188 -10.63 -3.44 -8.96
N ARG A 189 -11.24 -4.03 -7.94
CA ARG A 189 -10.72 -5.23 -7.27
C ARG A 189 -11.12 -6.46 -8.08
N ASP A 190 -10.18 -7.36 -8.30
CA ASP A 190 -10.39 -8.55 -9.12
C ASP A 190 -9.55 -9.72 -8.59
N VAL A 191 -9.65 -10.89 -9.23
CA VAL A 191 -8.80 -12.06 -8.99
C VAL A 191 -8.01 -12.35 -10.26
N PHE A 192 -6.70 -12.42 -10.13
CA PHE A 192 -5.81 -12.82 -11.21
C PHE A 192 -5.52 -14.31 -11.11
N HIS A 193 -5.74 -15.07 -12.19
CA HIS A 193 -5.50 -16.51 -12.23
C HIS A 193 -4.21 -16.82 -12.97
N TYR A 194 -3.21 -17.37 -12.27
CA TYR A 194 -2.01 -17.92 -12.90
C TYR A 194 -2.29 -19.27 -13.55
N SER A 195 -3.16 -20.07 -12.94
CA SER A 195 -3.64 -21.36 -13.43
C SER A 195 -5.05 -21.64 -12.90
N SER A 196 -5.63 -22.80 -13.23
CA SER A 196 -6.97 -23.16 -12.72
C SER A 196 -7.06 -23.25 -11.19
N ASN A 197 -5.92 -23.49 -10.52
CA ASN A 197 -5.85 -23.74 -9.08
C ASN A 197 -4.98 -22.71 -8.34
N ASP A 198 -4.47 -21.70 -9.05
CA ASP A 198 -3.53 -20.73 -8.50
C ASP A 198 -3.95 -19.32 -8.90
N SER A 199 -4.28 -18.50 -7.91
CA SER A 199 -4.87 -17.18 -8.12
C SER A 199 -4.60 -16.27 -6.93
N ASN A 200 -4.42 -14.98 -7.20
CA ASN A 200 -4.27 -13.96 -6.16
C ASN A 200 -5.33 -12.87 -6.31
N PHE A 201 -5.75 -12.29 -5.19
CA PHE A 201 -6.49 -11.04 -5.21
C PHE A 201 -5.62 -9.90 -5.74
N CYS A 202 -6.19 -9.10 -6.63
CA CYS A 202 -5.47 -8.07 -7.35
C CYS A 202 -6.30 -6.78 -7.46
N SER A 203 -5.67 -5.73 -7.96
CA SER A 203 -6.37 -4.53 -8.41
C SER A 203 -6.03 -4.21 -9.85
N VAL A 204 -7.05 -3.90 -10.64
CA VAL A 204 -6.92 -3.53 -12.05
C VAL A 204 -7.14 -2.03 -12.17
N LEU A 205 -6.10 -1.33 -12.62
CA LEU A 205 -6.13 0.08 -12.97
C LEU A 205 -6.50 0.22 -14.46
N PHE A 206 -7.43 1.11 -14.78
CA PHE A 206 -7.98 1.35 -16.12
C PHE A 206 -8.40 0.05 -16.85
N PRO A 207 -9.32 -0.74 -16.27
CA PRO A 207 -9.74 -2.01 -16.86
C PRO A 207 -10.31 -1.83 -18.28
N ASN A 208 -10.01 -2.78 -19.16
CA ASN A 208 -10.38 -2.81 -20.58
C ASN A 208 -9.90 -1.61 -21.40
N SER A 209 -8.71 -1.10 -21.11
CA SER A 209 -8.11 0.02 -21.83
C SER A 209 -6.64 -0.22 -22.21
N PRO A 210 -6.09 0.56 -23.17
CA PRO A 210 -4.65 0.56 -23.47
C PRO A 210 -3.76 0.97 -22.28
N ARG A 211 -4.33 1.44 -21.16
CA ARG A 211 -3.60 1.82 -19.95
C ARG A 211 -3.80 0.81 -18.81
N GLU A 212 -4.31 -0.37 -19.10
CA GLU A 212 -4.57 -1.38 -18.07
C GLU A 212 -3.28 -1.81 -17.37
N VAL A 213 -3.31 -1.86 -16.04
CA VAL A 213 -2.25 -2.41 -15.18
C VAL A 213 -2.86 -3.25 -14.09
N ILE A 214 -2.32 -4.44 -13.87
CA ILE A 214 -2.72 -5.32 -12.78
C ILE A 214 -1.70 -5.24 -11.65
N PHE A 215 -2.18 -4.91 -10.46
CA PHE A 215 -1.41 -4.91 -9.22
C PHE A 215 -1.65 -6.23 -8.49
N ILE A 216 -0.60 -7.03 -8.34
CA ILE A 216 -0.60 -8.19 -7.45
C ILE A 216 -0.11 -7.74 -6.08
N TRP A 217 -0.86 -8.10 -5.04
CA TRP A 217 -0.61 -7.68 -3.66
C TRP A 217 0.03 -8.82 -2.85
N ASP A 218 1.01 -8.50 -2.00
CA ASP A 218 1.53 -9.42 -0.98
C ASP A 218 0.54 -9.52 0.19
N ASP A 219 -0.12 -8.41 0.58
CA ASP A 219 -1.25 -8.41 1.51
C ASP A 219 -2.57 -8.41 0.72
N GLU A 220 -2.98 -9.60 0.30
CA GLU A 220 -4.25 -9.83 -0.39
C GLU A 220 -5.48 -9.52 0.45
N THR A 221 -5.36 -9.61 1.79
CA THR A 221 -6.49 -9.36 2.69
C THR A 221 -6.85 -7.88 2.70
N ASN A 222 -5.85 -7.01 2.71
CA ASN A 222 -6.05 -5.56 2.73
C ASN A 222 -5.84 -4.88 1.37
N PHE A 223 -5.49 -5.62 0.31
CA PHE A 223 -5.14 -5.11 -1.02
C PHE A 223 -3.98 -4.09 -0.95
N ARG A 224 -2.88 -4.48 -0.30
CA ARG A 224 -1.70 -3.63 -0.06
C ARG A 224 -0.40 -4.36 -0.30
N ASP A 225 0.66 -3.56 -0.33
CA ASP A 225 2.04 -3.99 -0.48
C ASP A 225 2.25 -4.70 -1.82
N VAL A 226 2.69 -3.95 -2.82
CA VAL A 226 2.83 -4.47 -4.19
C VAL A 226 3.82 -5.62 -4.21
N SER A 227 3.37 -6.79 -4.68
CA SER A 227 4.23 -7.92 -5.01
C SER A 227 4.93 -7.66 -6.35
N PHE A 228 4.13 -7.34 -7.38
CA PHE A 228 4.57 -6.93 -8.72
C PHE A 228 3.40 -6.38 -9.55
N LEU A 229 3.71 -5.71 -10.65
CA LEU A 229 2.73 -5.21 -11.62
C LEU A 229 2.78 -6.05 -12.90
N ILE A 230 1.63 -6.31 -13.54
CA ILE A 230 1.56 -6.94 -14.87
C ILE A 230 0.92 -5.96 -15.85
N ILE A 231 1.51 -5.84 -17.03
CA ILE A 231 1.07 -4.93 -18.09
C ILE A 231 1.07 -5.70 -19.43
N GLY A 232 -0.07 -5.68 -20.13
CA GLY A 232 -0.26 -6.34 -21.42
C GLY A 232 -0.48 -7.86 -21.36
N GLY A 233 -0.76 -8.45 -22.52
CA GLY A 233 -0.97 -9.90 -22.70
C GLY A 233 -2.43 -10.32 -22.59
N HIS A 234 -2.67 -11.64 -22.49
CA HIS A 234 -3.98 -12.17 -22.17
C HIS A 234 -4.11 -12.20 -20.65
N LEU A 235 -4.75 -11.17 -20.11
CA LEU A 235 -4.89 -11.02 -18.67
C LEU A 235 -6.06 -11.89 -18.20
N MET A 236 -5.75 -12.95 -17.45
CA MET A 236 -6.71 -13.94 -16.96
C MET A 236 -7.35 -13.46 -15.65
N THR A 237 -8.05 -12.32 -15.70
CA THR A 237 -8.84 -11.81 -14.59
C THR A 237 -10.29 -12.30 -14.68
N ASN A 238 -11.07 -12.25 -13.59
CA ASN A 238 -12.49 -12.66 -13.67
C ASN A 238 -13.28 -11.80 -14.66
N ASN A 239 -12.94 -10.53 -14.80
CA ASN A 239 -13.57 -9.65 -15.79
C ASN A 239 -13.25 -10.02 -17.25
N ASN A 240 -12.16 -10.76 -17.48
CA ASN A 240 -11.68 -11.15 -18.82
C ASN A 240 -11.77 -12.66 -19.09
N LEU A 241 -12.30 -13.45 -18.14
CA LEU A 241 -12.55 -14.88 -18.26
C LEU A 241 -13.67 -15.11 -19.31
N GLY A 242 -13.28 -15.40 -20.55
CA GLY A 242 -14.18 -15.71 -21.66
C GLY A 242 -14.25 -14.66 -22.77
N THR A 243 -13.62 -13.50 -22.60
CA THR A 243 -13.38 -12.54 -23.67
C THR A 243 -11.96 -12.71 -24.19
N SER A 244 -11.80 -12.96 -25.49
CA SER A 244 -10.48 -13.05 -26.15
C SER A 244 -9.82 -11.67 -26.31
N ASN A 245 -10.08 -10.75 -25.39
CA ASN A 245 -9.55 -9.39 -25.43
C ASN A 245 -8.11 -9.43 -24.92
N SER A 246 -7.20 -9.91 -25.76
CA SER A 246 -5.78 -9.64 -25.56
C SER A 246 -5.55 -8.14 -25.74
N ILE A 247 -5.01 -7.46 -24.74
CA ILE A 247 -4.55 -6.09 -24.89
C ILE A 247 -3.29 -6.15 -25.76
N SER A 248 -3.50 -5.98 -27.07
CA SER A 248 -2.45 -6.13 -28.09
C SER A 248 -1.46 -4.96 -28.10
N SER A 249 -1.83 -3.83 -27.47
CA SER A 249 -0.99 -2.67 -27.27
C SER A 249 -1.32 -2.02 -25.92
N ASN A 250 -0.29 -1.65 -25.17
CA ASN A 250 -0.41 -0.97 -23.90
C ASN A 250 0.50 0.26 -23.90
N GLU A 251 0.01 1.39 -23.40
CA GLU A 251 0.71 2.67 -23.41
C GLU A 251 1.81 2.77 -22.35
N TRP A 252 1.79 1.91 -21.33
CA TRP A 252 2.82 1.90 -20.31
C TRP A 252 4.13 1.35 -20.85
N GLN A 253 5.20 2.10 -20.59
CA GLN A 253 6.58 1.74 -20.91
C GLN A 253 7.38 1.65 -19.60
N SER A 254 8.31 0.71 -19.53
CA SER A 254 9.28 0.64 -18.44
C SER A 254 10.26 1.82 -18.53
N LYS A 255 10.84 2.23 -17.40
CA LYS A 255 11.93 3.23 -17.36
C LYS A 255 13.14 2.82 -18.18
N GLN A 256 13.29 1.51 -18.39
CA GLN A 256 14.36 0.93 -19.20
C GLN A 256 14.05 0.94 -20.71
N GLY A 257 12.86 1.41 -21.10
CA GLY A 257 12.46 1.59 -22.49
C GLY A 257 11.65 0.42 -23.08
N VAL A 258 11.38 -0.64 -22.33
CA VAL A 258 10.62 -1.81 -22.82
C VAL A 258 9.13 -1.52 -22.78
N SER A 259 8.42 -1.83 -23.88
CA SER A 259 6.97 -1.68 -23.99
C SER A 259 6.34 -2.93 -24.59
N VAL A 260 5.05 -3.13 -24.31
CA VAL A 260 4.25 -4.18 -24.97
C VAL A 260 4.17 -3.90 -26.47
N GLY A 261 4.30 -4.96 -27.28
CA GLY A 261 4.31 -4.90 -28.74
C GLY A 261 5.69 -4.69 -29.37
N MET A 262 6.73 -4.40 -28.58
CA MET A 262 8.10 -4.27 -29.06
C MET A 262 8.57 -5.58 -29.70
N LYS A 263 9.24 -5.50 -30.86
CA LYS A 263 9.75 -6.69 -31.56
C LYS A 263 10.99 -7.25 -30.85
N LEU A 264 11.28 -8.53 -31.06
CA LEU A 264 12.46 -9.17 -30.47
C LEU A 264 13.77 -8.47 -30.89
N GLU A 265 13.88 -8.02 -32.14
CA GLU A 265 15.06 -7.30 -32.64
C GLU A 265 15.25 -5.96 -31.91
N GLU A 266 14.15 -5.24 -31.65
CA GLU A 266 14.17 -3.97 -30.93
C GLU A 266 14.54 -4.17 -29.46
N LEU A 267 14.00 -5.21 -28.82
CA LEU A 267 14.33 -5.58 -27.44
C LEU A 267 15.80 -6.01 -27.32
N GLN A 268 16.31 -6.78 -28.27
CA GLN A 268 17.73 -7.17 -28.32
C GLN A 268 18.64 -5.96 -28.52
N ALA A 269 18.28 -5.04 -29.43
CA ALA A 269 19.04 -3.82 -29.64
C ALA A 269 19.05 -2.93 -28.39
N LEU A 270 17.92 -2.84 -27.67
CA LEU A 270 17.81 -2.10 -26.41
C LEU A 270 18.65 -2.73 -25.29
N ASN A 271 18.71 -4.07 -25.24
CA ASN A 271 19.51 -4.81 -24.28
C ASN A 271 21.02 -4.78 -24.56
N GLU A 272 21.43 -4.45 -25.80
CA GLU A 272 22.82 -4.48 -26.27
C GLU A 272 23.51 -5.87 -26.14
N ASP A 273 22.71 -6.92 -25.95
CA ASP A 273 23.14 -8.32 -25.90
C ASP A 273 21.97 -9.23 -26.30
N LYS A 274 22.28 -10.45 -26.72
CA LYS A 274 21.30 -11.45 -27.11
C LYS A 274 20.46 -11.92 -25.91
N LEU A 275 19.26 -12.38 -26.21
CA LEU A 275 18.27 -12.80 -25.22
C LEU A 275 17.96 -14.28 -25.36
N ASN A 276 17.81 -14.93 -24.21
CA ASN A 276 17.49 -16.33 -24.07
C ASN A 276 16.13 -16.46 -23.39
N PHE A 277 15.19 -17.17 -23.99
CA PHE A 277 13.83 -17.36 -23.47
C PHE A 277 13.37 -18.80 -23.62
N TYR A 278 12.42 -19.24 -22.80
CA TYR A 278 11.92 -20.61 -22.92
C TYR A 278 11.01 -20.77 -24.16
N GLY A 279 11.14 -21.89 -24.86
CA GLY A 279 10.31 -22.19 -26.03
C GLY A 279 8.81 -22.30 -25.71
N TRP A 280 7.98 -22.21 -26.76
CA TRP A 280 6.51 -22.14 -26.64
C TRP A 280 5.82 -23.40 -26.11
N SER A 281 6.52 -24.54 -26.09
CA SER A 281 6.01 -25.80 -25.52
C SER A 281 6.59 -26.10 -24.13
N SER A 282 7.36 -25.19 -23.56
CA SER A 282 7.87 -25.30 -22.19
C SER A 282 6.78 -25.00 -21.16
N GLU A 283 7.08 -25.23 -19.88
CA GLU A 283 6.22 -24.83 -18.76
C GLU A 283 6.08 -23.31 -18.61
N GLN A 284 7.02 -22.52 -19.15
CA GLN A 284 7.07 -21.06 -19.03
C GLN A 284 7.26 -20.40 -20.40
N PRO A 285 6.33 -20.59 -21.34
CA PRO A 285 6.50 -20.21 -22.74
C PRO A 285 6.79 -18.72 -22.90
N GLY A 286 7.89 -18.38 -23.59
CA GLY A 286 8.28 -17.00 -23.90
C GLY A 286 8.86 -16.20 -22.75
N VAL A 287 8.95 -16.77 -21.55
CA VAL A 287 9.55 -16.10 -20.40
C VAL A 287 11.07 -16.03 -20.61
N LEU A 288 11.66 -14.86 -20.37
CA LEU A 288 13.10 -14.69 -20.41
C LEU A 288 13.78 -15.54 -19.32
N THR A 289 14.89 -16.16 -19.67
CA THR A 289 15.71 -16.91 -18.70
C THR A 289 16.50 -15.97 -17.79
N LYS A 290 16.78 -16.44 -16.56
CA LYS A 290 17.55 -15.66 -15.57
C LYS A 290 19.03 -15.44 -15.94
N SER A 291 19.54 -16.16 -16.94
CA SER A 291 20.94 -16.05 -17.38
C SER A 291 21.19 -14.92 -18.38
N ASN A 292 20.16 -14.17 -18.76
CA ASN A 292 20.30 -13.01 -19.64
C ASN A 292 21.18 -11.93 -19.00
N LYS A 293 22.06 -11.37 -19.83
CA LYS A 293 22.95 -10.25 -19.50
C LYS A 293 22.66 -9.11 -20.48
N GLY A 294 23.30 -7.98 -20.26
CA GLY A 294 23.18 -6.80 -21.10
C GLY A 294 22.89 -5.57 -20.25
N LYS A 295 22.30 -4.58 -20.90
CA LYS A 295 21.97 -3.27 -20.33
C LYS A 295 20.69 -3.27 -19.50
N LEU A 296 19.74 -4.14 -19.83
CA LEU A 296 18.46 -4.22 -19.12
C LEU A 296 18.64 -4.99 -17.81
N ASP A 297 18.08 -4.44 -16.73
CA ASP A 297 17.99 -5.08 -15.43
C ASP A 297 16.73 -5.94 -15.34
N PHE A 298 16.89 -7.22 -15.65
CA PHE A 298 15.82 -8.21 -15.57
C PHE A 298 15.50 -8.69 -14.13
N ASN A 299 16.18 -8.17 -13.09
CA ASN A 299 15.77 -8.43 -11.71
C ASN A 299 14.53 -7.62 -11.31
N HIS A 300 14.36 -6.46 -11.94
CA HIS A 300 13.25 -5.54 -11.70
C HIS A 300 12.25 -5.47 -12.86
N LEU A 301 12.57 -6.13 -13.97
CA LEU A 301 11.75 -6.17 -15.18
C LEU A 301 11.64 -7.61 -15.71
N GLY A 302 10.47 -8.22 -15.54
CA GLY A 302 10.10 -9.43 -16.26
C GLY A 302 9.58 -9.09 -17.65
N VAL A 303 9.96 -9.90 -18.65
CA VAL A 303 9.45 -9.79 -20.01
C VAL A 303 8.93 -11.15 -20.43
N VAL A 304 7.71 -11.18 -20.94
CA VAL A 304 7.10 -12.35 -21.56
C VAL A 304 6.93 -12.05 -23.04
N LEU A 305 7.42 -12.96 -23.86
CA LEU A 305 7.32 -12.87 -25.31
C LEU A 305 6.08 -13.65 -25.79
N SER A 306 5.59 -13.32 -26.99
CA SER A 306 4.66 -14.13 -27.77
C SER A 306 5.15 -14.22 -29.20
N CYS A 307 4.58 -15.13 -29.99
CA CYS A 307 4.95 -15.33 -31.38
C CYS A 307 3.74 -15.55 -32.29
N LEU A 308 3.72 -14.86 -33.44
CA LEU A 308 2.62 -14.96 -34.41
C LEU A 308 2.75 -16.11 -35.40
N ASN A 309 3.96 -16.58 -35.69
CA ASN A 309 4.24 -17.58 -36.73
C ASN A 309 5.15 -18.73 -36.26
N CYS A 310 5.27 -18.93 -34.95
CA CYS A 310 6.08 -20.03 -34.43
C CYS A 310 5.28 -21.33 -34.48
N ILE A 311 5.55 -22.14 -35.49
CA ILE A 311 5.01 -23.50 -35.59
C ILE A 311 5.68 -24.36 -34.50
N ASN A 312 4.89 -25.16 -33.79
CA ASN A 312 5.38 -26.16 -32.84
C ASN A 312 6.31 -27.14 -33.58
N ASN A 313 7.62 -26.93 -33.45
CA ASN A 313 8.60 -27.91 -33.88
C ASN A 313 8.92 -28.82 -32.69
N PRO A 314 8.60 -30.13 -32.76
CA PRO A 314 8.78 -31.05 -31.64
C PRO A 314 10.21 -31.10 -31.09
N ALA A 315 11.20 -30.84 -31.94
CA ALA A 315 12.60 -30.80 -31.53
C ALA A 315 12.97 -29.61 -30.63
N MET A 316 12.11 -28.58 -30.56
CA MET A 316 12.30 -27.38 -29.73
C MET A 316 11.44 -27.39 -28.47
N GLU A 317 10.69 -28.45 -28.23
CA GLU A 317 9.66 -28.53 -27.17
C GLU A 317 10.18 -28.35 -25.75
N LYS A 318 11.50 -28.48 -25.51
CA LYS A 318 12.08 -28.50 -24.15
C LYS A 318 13.27 -27.56 -23.93
N TYR A 319 13.60 -26.68 -24.89
CA TYR A 319 14.84 -25.92 -24.86
C TYR A 319 14.66 -24.41 -24.75
N THR A 320 15.66 -23.76 -24.18
CA THR A 320 15.88 -22.32 -24.28
C THR A 320 16.19 -21.92 -25.73
N VAL A 321 15.55 -20.86 -26.20
CA VAL A 321 15.71 -20.27 -27.53
C VAL A 321 16.53 -18.99 -27.41
N ASP A 322 17.56 -18.88 -28.25
CA ASP A 322 18.41 -17.70 -28.39
C ASP A 322 17.81 -16.72 -29.42
N SER A 323 17.88 -15.43 -29.13
CA SER A 323 17.24 -14.38 -29.93
C SER A 323 17.83 -14.28 -31.33
N ASP A 324 19.15 -14.45 -31.51
CA ASP A 324 19.78 -14.40 -32.84
C ASP A 324 19.21 -15.49 -33.74
N ARG A 325 19.02 -16.69 -33.17
CA ARG A 325 18.42 -17.81 -33.90
C ARG A 325 16.97 -17.52 -34.26
N ALA A 326 16.19 -16.95 -33.35
CA ALA A 326 14.79 -16.62 -33.63
C ALA A 326 14.65 -15.57 -34.75
N VAL A 327 15.54 -14.58 -34.77
CA VAL A 327 15.60 -13.54 -35.81
C VAL A 327 16.05 -14.12 -37.15
N GLN A 328 17.07 -14.99 -37.16
CA GLN A 328 17.53 -15.69 -38.38
C GLN A 328 16.45 -16.58 -39.01
N GLU A 329 15.59 -17.18 -38.18
CA GLU A 329 14.47 -18.00 -38.63
C GLU A 329 13.22 -17.16 -39.00
N GLU A 330 13.34 -15.83 -39.10
CA GLU A 330 12.27 -14.87 -39.44
C GLU A 330 11.01 -15.05 -38.57
N ARG A 331 11.21 -15.37 -37.28
CA ARG A 331 10.11 -15.52 -36.33
C ARG A 331 9.60 -14.16 -35.89
N LYS A 332 8.29 -13.96 -35.98
CA LYS A 332 7.56 -12.77 -35.53
C LYS A 332 7.34 -12.84 -34.02
N VAL A 333 8.42 -12.70 -33.27
CA VAL A 333 8.42 -12.67 -31.81
C VAL A 333 8.35 -11.23 -31.31
N TYR A 334 7.51 -10.99 -30.31
CA TYR A 334 7.29 -9.67 -29.74
C TYR A 334 7.00 -9.74 -28.23
N VAL A 335 7.16 -8.63 -27.53
CA VAL A 335 6.83 -8.49 -26.10
C VAL A 335 5.31 -8.52 -25.93
N SER A 336 4.79 -9.56 -25.30
CA SER A 336 3.35 -9.68 -25.00
C SER A 336 3.01 -9.03 -23.67
N SER A 337 3.87 -9.19 -22.66
CA SER A 337 3.67 -8.61 -21.33
C SER A 337 4.99 -8.15 -20.72
N ILE A 338 4.91 -7.10 -19.91
CA ILE A 338 5.99 -6.69 -19.00
C ILE A 338 5.52 -6.86 -17.55
N VAL A 339 6.43 -7.28 -16.69
CA VAL A 339 6.21 -7.44 -15.25
C VAL A 339 7.16 -6.51 -14.52
N ILE A 340 6.62 -5.58 -13.73
CA ILE A 340 7.45 -4.66 -12.94
C ILE A 340 7.58 -5.19 -11.52
N ILE A 341 8.81 -5.44 -11.10
CA ILE A 341 9.11 -6.03 -9.79
C ILE A 341 9.69 -4.94 -8.88
N PRO A 342 9.04 -4.64 -7.74
CA PRO A 342 9.52 -3.64 -6.81
C PRO A 342 10.87 -4.04 -6.21
N ASP A 343 11.65 -3.04 -5.82
CA ASP A 343 12.74 -3.24 -4.88
C ASP A 343 12.15 -3.78 -3.58
N LYS A 344 12.49 -5.03 -3.25
CA LYS A 344 12.23 -5.52 -1.90
C LYS A 344 13.10 -4.71 -0.96
N GLU A 345 12.49 -3.77 -0.24
CA GLU A 345 13.14 -3.16 0.92
C GLU A 345 13.67 -4.32 1.76
N LYS A 346 14.99 -4.39 1.97
CA LYS A 346 15.56 -5.34 2.92
C LYS A 346 14.91 -5.02 4.24
N ASN A 347 13.89 -5.79 4.61
CA ASN A 347 13.25 -5.70 5.92
C ASN A 347 14.37 -5.63 6.95
N LYS A 348 14.60 -4.44 7.53
CA LYS A 348 15.26 -4.38 8.82
C LYS A 348 14.35 -5.20 9.70
N ALA A 349 14.81 -6.39 10.06
CA ALA A 349 14.10 -7.26 10.98
C ALA A 349 13.67 -6.42 12.17
N THR A 350 12.39 -6.04 12.20
CA THR A 350 11.75 -5.62 13.43
C THR A 350 11.69 -6.90 14.21
N ALA A 351 12.70 -7.11 15.05
CA ALA A 351 12.69 -8.13 16.06
C ALA A 351 11.48 -7.85 16.94
N THR A 352 10.35 -8.48 16.63
CA THR A 352 9.29 -8.72 17.60
C THR A 352 9.90 -9.64 18.65
N ARG A 353 10.14 -9.06 19.82
CA ARG A 353 10.42 -9.79 21.04
C ARG A 353 9.34 -9.46 22.04
#